data_AF-B5I0L7-F1
#
_entry.id   AF-B5I0L7-F1
#
_cell.length_a   1.000
_cell.length_b   1.000
_cell.length_c   1.000
_cell.angle_alpha   90.00
_cell.angle_beta   90.00
_cell.angle_gamma   90.00
#
_symmetry.space_group_name_H-M   'P 1'
#
loop_
_entity.id
_entity.type
_entity.pdbx_description
1 polymer ?
#
loop_
_entity_poly.entity_id
_entity_poly.type
_entity_poly.pdbx_seq_one_letter_code
_entity_poly.pdbx_strand_id
1 'polypeptide(L)'
;MWEPEMRTARLRTVHPVLWAGWAALAAGAVLCVLGWYGVSGELYAERQLPYLASCTVPGAALIVAGAVLLTHGRGALAAARVEELYGLLVAAEPTGAEESGTAAGAPLAVSGDLLMVPGGTLWHRADCPLVAGKAESVPVDAKLLASGELGPCPICEPVEETD
;
A
#
# COMPACT_ATOMS: atom_id res chain seq x y z
N MET A 1 19.65 -12.58 -4.22
CA MET A 1 19.50 -13.81 -3.41
C MET A 1 19.94 -13.56 -1.97
N TRP A 2 19.54 -12.44 -1.35
CA TRP A 2 19.97 -12.08 0.01
C TRP A 2 18.82 -11.48 0.85
N GLU A 3 17.59 -11.45 0.33
CA GLU A 3 16.47 -10.72 0.92
C GLU A 3 15.66 -11.36 2.07
N PRO A 4 15.54 -12.70 2.25
CA PRO A 4 14.60 -13.24 3.25
C PRO A 4 15.13 -13.17 4.70
N GLU A 5 16.44 -13.37 4.90
CA GLU A 5 17.05 -13.41 6.24
C GLU A 5 17.07 -12.03 6.92
N MET A 6 17.37 -10.97 6.17
CA MET A 6 17.36 -9.60 6.72
C MET A 6 15.95 -9.12 7.10
N ARG A 7 14.91 -9.61 6.42
CA ARG A 7 13.51 -9.24 6.69
C ARG A 7 13.00 -9.85 7.99
N THR A 8 13.31 -11.12 8.26
CA THR A 8 12.92 -11.79 9.52
C THR A 8 13.67 -11.24 10.73
N ALA A 9 14.94 -10.85 10.57
CA ALA A 9 15.73 -10.20 11.62
C ALA A 9 15.14 -8.85 12.06
N ARG A 10 14.61 -8.08 11.11
CA ARG A 10 14.02 -6.75 11.37
C ARG A 10 12.69 -6.85 12.11
N LEU A 11 11.82 -7.82 11.79
CA LEU A 11 10.57 -8.03 12.53
C LEU A 11 10.81 -8.55 13.96
N ARG A 12 11.82 -9.42 14.13
CA ARG A 12 12.17 -9.99 15.44
C ARG A 12 12.71 -8.95 16.42
N THR A 13 13.30 -7.86 15.92
CA THR A 13 13.77 -6.72 16.74
C THR A 13 12.68 -5.71 17.10
N VAL A 14 11.56 -5.65 16.37
CA VAL A 14 10.48 -4.69 16.69
C VAL A 14 9.62 -5.17 17.86
N HIS A 15 9.43 -6.48 17.99
CA HIS A 15 8.70 -7.06 19.12
C HIS A 15 9.28 -6.69 20.50
N PRO A 16 10.59 -6.86 20.78
CA PRO A 16 11.16 -6.46 22.07
C PRO A 16 11.10 -4.95 22.31
N VAL A 17 11.20 -4.12 21.27
CA VAL A 17 11.05 -2.65 21.40
C VAL A 17 9.64 -2.28 21.83
N LEU A 18 8.61 -2.94 21.28
CA LEU A 18 7.22 -2.71 21.68
C LEU A 18 6.96 -3.16 23.12
N TRP A 19 7.48 -4.32 23.52
CA TRP A 19 7.41 -4.79 24.90
C TRP A 19 8.13 -3.85 25.86
N ALA A 20 9.32 -3.36 25.50
CA ALA A 20 10.05 -2.38 26.28
C ALA A 20 9.28 -1.06 26.41
N GLY A 21 8.63 -0.59 25.35
CA GLY A 21 7.79 0.61 25.37
C GLY A 21 6.59 0.46 26.32
N TRP A 22 5.88 -0.67 26.27
CA TRP A 22 4.80 -0.97 27.21
C TRP A 22 5.28 -1.12 28.66
N ALA A 23 6.40 -1.81 28.87
CA ALA A 23 6.99 -1.96 30.19
C ALA A 23 7.40 -0.61 30.79
N ALA A 24 8.02 0.27 29.98
CA ALA A 24 8.40 1.62 30.41
C ALA A 24 7.17 2.46 30.77
N LEU A 25 6.09 2.42 29.98
CA LEU A 25 4.83 3.10 30.30
C LEU A 25 4.23 2.61 31.62
N ALA A 26 4.14 1.30 31.80
CA ALA A 26 3.57 0.71 33.01
C ALA A 26 4.43 1.05 34.25
N ALA A 27 5.75 0.90 34.15
CA ALA A 27 6.66 1.26 35.23
C ALA A 27 6.59 2.75 35.57
N GLY A 28 6.54 3.62 34.56
CA GLY A 28 6.41 5.06 34.75
C GLY A 28 5.09 5.45 35.41
N ALA A 29 3.97 4.84 35.00
CA ALA A 29 2.67 5.05 35.64
C ALA A 29 2.67 4.62 37.11
N VAL A 30 3.26 3.45 37.42
CA VAL A 30 3.41 2.97 38.81
C VAL A 30 4.24 3.96 39.63
N LEU A 31 5.36 4.46 39.11
CA LEU A 31 6.18 5.45 39.80
C LEU A 31 5.42 6.76 40.05
N CYS A 32 4.63 7.24 39.09
CA CYS A 32 3.80 8.42 39.30
C CYS A 32 2.76 8.21 40.41
N VAL A 33 2.12 7.03 40.48
CA VAL A 33 1.17 6.69 41.55
C VAL A 33 1.87 6.63 42.91
N LEU A 34 3.06 6.02 42.97
CA LEU A 34 3.86 5.96 44.21
C LEU A 34 4.31 7.35 44.66
N GLY A 35 4.74 8.20 43.72
CA GLY A 35 5.11 9.59 43.98
C GLY A 35 3.93 10.39 44.54
N TRP A 36 2.75 10.27 43.91
CA TRP A 36 1.51 10.87 44.39
C TRP A 36 1.16 10.42 45.82
N TYR A 37 1.23 9.11 46.08
CA TYR A 37 0.95 8.56 47.40
C TYR A 37 1.92 9.07 48.47
N GLY A 38 3.22 9.12 48.15
CA GLY A 38 4.25 9.66 49.06
C GLY A 38 4.03 11.14 49.38
N VAL A 39 3.77 11.97 48.38
CA VAL A 39 3.48 13.41 48.56
C VAL A 39 2.19 13.62 49.38
N SER A 40 1.15 12.81 49.16
CA SER A 40 -0.12 12.93 49.87
C SER A 40 -0.02 12.65 51.37
N GLY A 41 0.99 11.89 51.79
CA GLY A 41 1.25 11.58 53.21
C GLY A 41 2.02 12.67 53.96
N GLU A 42 2.49 13.72 53.28
CA GLU A 42 3.43 14.69 53.83
C GLU A 42 2.87 16.10 53.81
N LEU A 43 2.95 16.79 54.96
CA LEU A 43 2.38 18.13 55.15
C LEU A 43 3.36 19.24 54.78
N TYR A 44 4.67 18.98 54.87
CA TYR A 44 5.70 19.97 54.64
C TYR A 44 6.28 19.85 53.23
N ALA A 45 6.21 20.94 52.45
CA ALA A 45 6.70 20.97 51.06
C ALA A 45 8.17 20.54 50.92
N GLU A 46 9.02 20.89 51.89
CA GLU A 46 10.43 20.48 51.95
C GLU A 46 10.63 18.95 51.96
N ARG A 47 9.69 18.21 52.55
CA ARG A 47 9.70 16.74 52.58
C ARG A 47 8.97 16.11 51.38
N GLN A 48 8.24 16.90 50.60
CA GLN A 48 7.61 16.46 49.34
C GLN A 48 8.61 16.42 48.17
N LEU A 49 9.62 17.30 48.16
CA LEU A 49 10.62 17.39 47.09
C LEU A 49 11.32 16.05 46.77
N PRO A 50 11.74 15.23 47.76
CA PRO A 50 12.36 13.94 47.49
C PRO A 50 11.45 12.95 46.75
N TYR A 51 10.13 12.92 47.04
CA TYR A 51 9.18 12.04 46.35
C TYR A 51 8.94 12.46 44.90
N LEU A 52 8.89 13.77 44.64
CA LEU A 52 8.79 14.29 43.28
C LEU A 52 10.03 13.96 42.47
N ALA A 53 11.22 14.15 43.05
CA ALA A 53 12.50 13.91 42.39
C ALA A 53 12.74 12.41 42.13
N SER A 54 12.39 11.53 43.06
CA SER A 54 12.70 10.09 42.98
C SER A 54 11.63 9.24 42.29
N CYS A 55 10.36 9.68 42.28
CA CYS A 55 9.27 8.91 41.70
C CYS A 55 8.62 9.62 40.51
N THR A 56 8.17 10.86 40.69
CA THR A 56 7.32 11.53 39.68
C THR A 56 8.11 11.96 38.44
N VAL A 57 9.27 12.60 38.61
CA VAL A 57 10.15 13.00 37.49
C VAL A 57 10.62 11.79 36.68
N PRO A 58 11.22 10.74 37.28
CA PRO A 58 11.61 9.56 36.51
C PRO A 58 10.40 8.79 35.96
N GLY A 59 9.26 8.77 36.67
CA GLY A 59 8.02 8.18 36.18
C GLY A 59 7.52 8.86 34.90
N ALA A 60 7.47 10.20 34.89
CA ALA A 60 7.12 10.97 33.71
C ALA A 60 8.11 10.76 32.56
N ALA A 61 9.41 10.72 32.84
CA ALA A 61 10.44 10.43 31.84
C ALA A 61 10.25 9.04 31.20
N LEU A 62 9.94 8.02 32.00
CA LEU A 62 9.63 6.67 31.51
C LEU A 62 8.37 6.61 30.67
N ILE A 63 7.33 7.37 31.04
CA ILE A 63 6.09 7.46 30.23
C ILE A 63 6.40 8.07 28.86
N VAL A 64 7.15 9.17 28.81
CA VAL A 64 7.55 9.82 27.55
C VAL A 64 8.41 8.88 26.70
N ALA A 65 9.44 8.27 27.30
CA ALA A 65 10.30 7.32 26.61
C ALA A 65 9.51 6.12 26.06
N GLY A 66 8.60 5.56 26.86
CA GLY A 66 7.74 4.46 26.45
C GLY A 66 6.81 4.83 25.29
N ALA A 67 6.20 6.03 25.33
CA ALA A 67 5.38 6.55 24.24
C ALA A 67 6.19 6.69 22.94
N VAL A 68 7.40 7.25 23.01
CA VAL A 68 8.32 7.39 21.87
C VAL A 68 8.71 6.02 21.31
N LEU A 69 9.08 5.05 22.15
CA LEU A 69 9.39 3.68 21.69
C LEU A 69 8.20 3.04 20.98
N LEU A 70 6.99 3.23 21.50
CA LEU A 70 5.78 2.67 20.93
C LEU A 70 5.40 3.32 19.60
N THR A 71 5.56 4.63 19.43
CA THR A 71 5.29 5.31 18.16
C THR A 71 6.29 4.88 17.09
N HIS A 72 7.57 4.84 17.41
CA HIS A 72 8.61 4.37 16.49
C HIS A 72 8.44 2.89 16.14
N GLY A 73 8.19 2.02 17.13
CA GLY A 73 7.99 0.59 16.90
C GLY A 73 6.78 0.31 16.01
N ARG A 74 5.65 0.99 16.25
CA ARG A 74 4.45 0.88 15.40
C ARG A 74 4.69 1.43 13.99
N GLY A 75 5.38 2.57 13.86
CA GLY A 75 5.75 3.13 12.57
C GLY A 75 6.63 2.20 11.74
N ALA A 76 7.62 1.57 12.37
CA ALA A 76 8.49 0.59 11.73
C ALA A 76 7.73 -0.66 11.25
N LEU A 77 6.77 -1.16 12.06
CA LEU A 77 5.89 -2.25 11.62
C LEU A 77 5.02 -1.83 10.43
N ALA A 78 4.40 -0.66 10.51
CA ALA A 78 3.54 -0.16 9.43
C ALA A 78 4.33 -0.03 8.11
N ALA A 79 5.52 0.56 8.15
CA ALA A 79 6.39 0.68 6.99
C ALA A 79 6.76 -0.69 6.41
N ALA A 80 7.10 -1.67 7.26
CA ALA A 80 7.40 -3.03 6.80
C ALA A 80 6.20 -3.72 6.13
N ARG A 81 4.97 -3.47 6.61
CA ARG A 81 3.74 -4.01 5.99
C ARG A 81 3.40 -3.34 4.66
N VAL A 82 3.63 -2.03 4.55
CA VAL A 82 3.44 -1.32 3.28
C VAL A 82 4.43 -1.81 2.23
N GLU A 83 5.70 -1.99 2.59
CA GLU A 83 6.72 -2.55 1.70
C GLU A 83 6.38 -3.98 1.25
N GLU A 84 5.82 -4.79 2.16
CA GLU A 84 5.34 -6.13 1.84
C GLU A 84 4.19 -6.09 0.82
N LEU A 85 3.20 -5.22 1.03
CA LEU A 85 2.07 -5.06 0.13
C LEU A 85 2.52 -4.53 -1.25
N TYR A 86 3.42 -3.54 -1.27
CA TYR A 86 3.98 -3.00 -2.50
C TYR A 86 4.74 -4.08 -3.27
N GLY A 87 5.57 -4.87 -2.59
CA GLY A 87 6.26 -6.01 -3.20
C GLY A 87 5.30 -7.04 -3.80
N LEU A 88 4.19 -7.34 -3.14
CA LEU A 88 3.17 -8.26 -3.67
C LEU A 88 2.43 -7.65 -4.88
N LEU A 89 2.10 -6.36 -4.84
CA LEU A 89 1.43 -5.67 -5.95
C LEU A 89 2.31 -5.59 -7.19
N VAL A 90 3.60 -5.29 -7.02
CA VAL A 90 4.57 -5.18 -8.13
C VAL A 90 4.98 -6.56 -8.64
N ALA A 91 5.21 -7.54 -7.76
CA ALA A 91 5.56 -8.91 -8.18
C ALA A 91 4.37 -9.68 -8.79
N ALA A 92 3.15 -9.21 -8.58
CA ALA A 92 1.95 -9.74 -9.24
C ALA A 92 1.74 -9.18 -10.66
N GLU A 93 2.71 -8.44 -11.25
CA GLU A 93 2.76 -8.36 -12.70
C GLU A 93 2.79 -9.78 -13.27
N PRO A 94 1.87 -10.15 -14.18
CA PRO A 94 1.65 -11.53 -14.56
C PRO A 94 2.89 -12.06 -15.28
N THR A 95 3.73 -12.77 -14.55
CA THR A 95 4.72 -13.70 -15.09
C THR A 95 3.98 -14.93 -15.61
N GLY A 96 3.26 -14.70 -16.70
CA GLY A 96 2.47 -15.67 -17.45
C GLY A 96 2.40 -15.32 -18.93
N ALA A 97 3.37 -14.54 -19.43
CA ALA A 97 3.59 -14.31 -20.84
C ALA A 97 5.08 -14.56 -21.17
N GLU A 98 5.51 -15.81 -21.08
CA GLU A 98 6.61 -16.25 -21.93
C GLU A 98 6.06 -16.43 -23.35
N GLU A 99 5.95 -15.32 -24.07
CA GLU A 99 6.53 -15.10 -25.39
C GLU A 99 6.17 -13.70 -25.85
N SER A 100 7.12 -13.04 -26.51
CA SER A 100 7.02 -11.68 -27.06
C SER A 100 7.31 -10.57 -26.06
N GLY A 101 8.61 -10.39 -25.80
CA GLY A 101 9.13 -9.07 -25.50
C GLY A 101 8.70 -8.12 -26.59
N THR A 102 7.86 -7.16 -26.25
CA THR A 102 7.46 -6.10 -27.16
C THR A 102 7.34 -4.83 -26.32
N ALA A 103 8.19 -3.87 -26.69
CA ALA A 103 8.35 -2.58 -26.05
C ALA A 103 7.01 -1.87 -25.84
N ALA A 104 6.97 -0.98 -24.85
CA ALA A 104 5.85 -0.10 -24.49
C ALA A 104 5.44 0.92 -25.57
N GLY A 105 5.54 0.56 -26.85
CA GLY A 105 5.14 1.33 -28.02
C GLY A 105 4.73 0.47 -29.21
N ALA A 106 4.49 -0.84 -29.04
CA ALA A 106 3.88 -1.63 -30.10
C ALA A 106 2.35 -1.53 -30.08
N PRO A 107 1.71 -1.67 -31.24
CA PRO A 107 0.26 -1.61 -31.35
C PRO A 107 -0.40 -2.66 -30.44
N LEU A 108 -1.33 -2.19 -29.59
CA LEU A 108 -2.11 -3.02 -28.66
C LEU A 108 -3.03 -4.04 -29.34
N ALA A 109 -3.20 -3.90 -30.66
CA ALA A 109 -4.01 -4.74 -31.51
C ALA A 109 -3.51 -4.59 -32.96
N VAL A 110 -3.38 -5.69 -33.69
CA VAL A 110 -2.81 -5.75 -35.05
C VAL A 110 -3.76 -6.39 -36.06
N SER A 111 -4.91 -6.92 -35.65
CA SER A 111 -5.85 -7.55 -36.58
C SER A 111 -6.42 -6.55 -37.59
N GLY A 112 -6.53 -6.98 -38.85
CA GLY A 112 -7.23 -6.24 -39.91
C GLY A 112 -8.75 -6.36 -39.84
N ASP A 113 -9.27 -7.35 -39.10
CA ASP A 113 -10.71 -7.55 -38.95
C ASP A 113 -11.30 -6.49 -38.01
N LEU A 114 -12.39 -5.85 -38.43
CA LEU A 114 -13.06 -4.80 -37.69
C LEU A 114 -14.35 -5.31 -37.04
N LEU A 115 -14.46 -5.10 -35.72
CA LEU A 115 -15.64 -5.43 -34.93
C LEU A 115 -16.26 -4.19 -34.28
N MET A 116 -17.57 -4.23 -34.08
CA MET A 116 -18.31 -3.29 -33.22
C MET A 116 -19.09 -4.05 -32.17
N VAL A 117 -19.45 -3.35 -31.10
CA VAL A 117 -20.42 -3.84 -30.12
C VAL A 117 -21.78 -3.19 -30.45
N PRO A 118 -22.87 -3.96 -30.59
CA PRO A 118 -24.20 -3.42 -30.80
C PRO A 118 -24.57 -2.39 -29.73
N GLY A 119 -24.99 -1.19 -30.16
CA GLY A 119 -25.27 -0.06 -29.27
C GLY A 119 -24.04 0.76 -28.84
N GLY A 120 -22.84 0.35 -29.25
CA GLY A 120 -21.62 1.14 -29.13
C GLY A 120 -21.49 2.16 -30.25
N THR A 121 -20.69 3.20 -30.00
CA THR A 121 -20.37 4.26 -30.97
C THR A 121 -18.97 4.13 -31.57
N LEU A 122 -18.30 3.01 -31.31
CA LEU A 122 -16.92 2.78 -31.68
C LEU A 122 -16.77 1.47 -32.45
N TRP A 123 -15.80 1.45 -33.37
CA TRP A 123 -15.31 0.25 -34.02
C TRP A 123 -13.87 -0.04 -33.61
N HIS A 124 -13.53 -1.32 -33.57
CA HIS A 124 -12.33 -1.87 -32.97
C HIS A 124 -11.66 -2.89 -33.89
N ARG A 125 -10.36 -3.12 -33.73
CA ARG A 125 -9.71 -4.33 -34.26
C ARG A 125 -10.21 -5.56 -33.49
N ALA A 126 -10.30 -6.71 -34.15
CA ALA A 126 -10.84 -7.94 -33.55
C ALA A 126 -10.05 -8.42 -32.32
N ASP A 127 -8.77 -8.11 -32.23
CA ASP A 127 -7.88 -8.43 -31.10
C ASP A 127 -7.79 -7.29 -30.06
N CYS A 128 -8.60 -6.24 -30.16
CA CYS A 128 -8.66 -5.19 -29.16
C CYS A 128 -9.19 -5.75 -27.81
N PRO A 129 -8.53 -5.47 -26.67
CA PRO A 129 -8.96 -5.96 -25.35
C PRO A 129 -10.39 -5.56 -24.95
N LEU A 130 -10.97 -4.54 -25.58
CA LEU A 130 -12.33 -4.07 -25.32
C LEU A 130 -13.41 -4.92 -26.01
N VAL A 131 -13.05 -5.69 -27.05
CA VAL A 131 -13.95 -6.61 -27.78
C VAL A 131 -13.53 -8.07 -27.66
N ALA A 132 -12.27 -8.34 -27.33
CA ALA A 132 -11.77 -9.69 -27.08
C ALA A 132 -12.61 -10.38 -25.99
N GLY A 133 -13.27 -11.48 -26.37
CA GLY A 133 -14.12 -12.27 -25.45
C GLY A 133 -15.56 -11.76 -25.27
N LYS A 134 -15.97 -10.68 -25.97
CA LYS A 134 -17.38 -10.24 -26.01
C LYS A 134 -18.17 -11.03 -27.05
N ALA A 135 -19.05 -11.91 -26.59
CA ALA A 135 -19.93 -12.71 -27.45
C ALA A 135 -20.90 -11.84 -28.27
N GLU A 136 -21.19 -10.63 -27.79
CA GLU A 136 -22.02 -9.65 -28.47
C GLU A 136 -21.29 -8.87 -29.58
N SER A 137 -19.97 -9.03 -29.76
CA SER A 137 -19.24 -8.33 -30.83
C SER A 137 -19.61 -8.87 -32.21
N VAL A 138 -19.85 -7.96 -33.15
CA VAL A 138 -20.30 -8.27 -34.52
C VAL A 138 -19.36 -7.59 -35.52
N PRO A 139 -19.07 -8.21 -36.69
CA PRO A 139 -18.33 -7.56 -37.76
C PRO A 139 -18.95 -6.22 -38.15
N VAL A 140 -18.10 -5.21 -38.37
CA VAL A 140 -18.57 -3.89 -38.83
C VAL A 140 -18.98 -3.98 -40.30
N ASP A 141 -20.17 -3.51 -40.62
CA ASP A 141 -20.61 -3.37 -42.01
C ASP A 141 -19.89 -2.19 -42.68
N ALA A 142 -19.36 -2.39 -43.89
CA ALA A 142 -18.72 -1.36 -44.72
C ALA A 142 -19.64 -0.14 -44.94
N LYS A 143 -20.96 -0.36 -45.00
CA LYS A 143 -21.93 0.75 -45.12
C LYS A 143 -22.01 1.60 -43.85
N LEU A 144 -21.85 0.99 -42.67
CA LEU A 144 -21.82 1.69 -41.39
C LEU A 144 -20.51 2.46 -41.20
N LEU A 145 -19.37 1.89 -41.61
CA LEU A 145 -18.09 2.61 -41.66
C LEU A 145 -18.20 3.86 -42.55
N ALA A 146 -18.72 3.70 -43.78
CA ALA A 146 -18.90 4.81 -44.72
C ALA A 146 -19.91 5.87 -44.23
N SER A 147 -20.84 5.52 -43.34
CA SER A 147 -21.80 6.48 -42.77
C SER A 147 -21.18 7.44 -41.76
N GLY A 148 -20.01 7.09 -41.19
CA GLY A 148 -19.36 7.87 -40.14
C GLY A 148 -20.08 7.83 -38.78
N GLU A 149 -21.09 6.97 -38.61
CA GLU A 149 -21.84 6.83 -37.35
C GLU A 149 -21.03 6.17 -36.23
N LEU A 150 -19.95 5.46 -36.58
CA LEU A 150 -19.03 4.84 -35.63
C LEU A 150 -17.64 5.49 -35.73
N GLY A 151 -17.08 5.88 -34.58
CA GLY A 151 -15.72 6.42 -34.49
C GLY A 151 -14.65 5.33 -34.30
N PRO A 152 -13.40 5.55 -34.76
CA PRO A 152 -12.31 4.62 -34.48
C PRO A 152 -12.02 4.57 -32.98
N CYS A 153 -11.79 3.38 -32.44
CA CYS A 153 -11.39 3.25 -31.05
C CYS A 153 -9.97 3.83 -30.80
N PRO A 154 -9.79 4.71 -29.80
CA PRO A 154 -8.49 5.33 -29.51
C PRO A 154 -7.48 4.39 -28.85
N ILE A 155 -7.89 3.18 -28.43
CA ILE A 155 -7.02 2.20 -27.78
C ILE A 155 -6.33 1.27 -28.79
N CYS A 156 -7.05 0.85 -29.83
CA CYS A 156 -6.51 -0.03 -30.87
C CYS A 156 -6.20 0.69 -32.19
N GLU A 157 -6.45 2.00 -32.26
CA GLU A 157 -6.20 2.88 -33.41
C GLU A 157 -6.36 2.15 -34.76
N PRO A 158 -7.59 1.69 -35.08
CA PRO A 158 -7.80 0.92 -36.28
C PRO A 158 -7.66 1.84 -37.50
N VAL A 159 -6.71 1.55 -38.39
CA VAL A 159 -6.57 2.27 -39.66
C VAL A 159 -7.54 1.70 -40.68
N GLU A 160 -8.23 2.57 -41.41
CA GLU A 160 -8.90 2.18 -42.65
C GLU A 160 -7.80 1.85 -43.68
N GLU A 161 -7.67 0.58 -44.05
CA GLU A 161 -6.82 0.20 -45.18
C GLU A 161 -7.55 0.62 -46.46
N THR A 162 -7.37 1.89 -46.85
CA THR A 162 -7.77 2.38 -48.18
C THR A 162 -6.76 1.88 -49.20
N ASP A 163 -7.18 0.95 -50.05
CA ASP A 163 -6.56 0.66 -51.36
C ASP A 163 -6.67 1.88 -52.31
#